data_AF-A0A7V1UL38-F1
#
_entry.id   AF-A0A7V1UL38-F1
#
_cell.length_a   1.000
_cell.length_b   1.000
_cell.length_c   1.000
_cell.angle_alpha   90.00
_cell.angle_beta   90.00
_cell.angle_gamma   90.00
#
_symmetry.space_group_name_H-M   'P 1'
#
loop_
_entity.id
_entity.type
_entity.pdbx_description
1 polymer ?
#
loop_
_entity_poly.entity_id
_entity_poly.type
_entity_poly.pdbx_seq_one_letter_code
_entity_poly.pdbx_strand_id
1 'polypeptide(L)'
;MNKFLRVLTCAAALLCAPAAFAESCSTAAEMDAATKQALQSAARSYFQYVSQGNVQGITMSAIADIAANAQGVQGLLQEHQANLSGASATPRNTYLFEAGGTATLERAEFFCGVFNSPAKVGFTLNGLPPGKYGLVIMDVTGSKVPYFYSFLLKQEGTMWKVAGLFPRSRQVLGKNAQYYWQQARDFKARGQRFNAWFHYLVAKELAAPLPFMSTVALDSFYDEIQSSMPPDFPAERPMNLPAFNGKTYQVTQLFLVPNEKDRNLDLVVKYSTPDISNPGQTFLENKEVMKALVTKYPELKEPFTNLVARAVAPNGQDFGSMLPIKDVK
;
A
#
# COMPACT_ATOMS: atom_id res chain seq x y z
N MET A 1 -0.69 67.84 53.05
CA MET A 1 -1.11 66.68 53.87
C MET A 1 -1.49 65.54 52.93
N ASN A 2 -0.85 64.37 53.12
CA ASN A 2 -1.16 62.99 52.68
C ASN A 2 -1.38 62.71 51.17
N LYS A 3 -0.49 62.01 50.43
CA LYS A 3 0.06 60.63 50.47
C LYS A 3 -0.87 59.52 49.91
N PHE A 4 -0.31 58.77 48.94
CA PHE A 4 -0.71 57.46 48.35
C PHE A 4 -1.95 57.47 47.43
N LEU A 5 -1.96 56.87 46.24
CA LEU A 5 -1.58 55.48 45.92
C LEU A 5 -1.34 55.29 44.40
N ARG A 6 -0.26 54.58 44.04
CA ARG A 6 0.01 54.02 42.69
C ARG A 6 -0.68 52.66 42.57
N VAL A 7 -1.37 52.36 41.46
CA VAL A 7 -1.60 50.97 41.01
C VAL A 7 -1.49 50.88 39.48
N LEU A 8 -0.67 49.91 39.07
CA LEU A 8 -0.38 49.39 37.73
C LEU A 8 -1.60 49.25 36.80
N THR A 9 -1.46 49.71 35.56
CA THR A 9 -2.29 49.28 34.42
C THR A 9 -1.54 48.15 33.71
N CYS A 10 -1.91 46.89 33.99
CA CYS A 10 -1.42 45.73 33.24
C CYS A 10 -2.14 45.64 31.88
N ALA A 11 -1.33 45.42 30.85
CA ALA A 11 -1.72 45.30 29.45
C ALA A 11 -2.64 44.09 29.18
N ALA A 12 -3.74 44.32 28.47
CA ALA A 12 -4.54 43.27 27.84
C ALA A 12 -4.20 43.18 26.35
N ALA A 13 -3.13 42.47 26.03
CA ALA A 13 -2.90 41.99 24.67
C ALA A 13 -3.70 40.69 24.50
N LEU A 14 -4.91 40.77 23.95
CA LEU A 14 -5.63 39.61 23.47
C LEU A 14 -4.84 39.01 22.30
N LEU A 15 -4.11 37.94 22.57
CA LEU A 15 -3.54 37.06 21.56
C LEU A 15 -4.68 36.35 20.83
N CYS A 16 -4.97 36.75 19.59
CA CYS A 16 -5.65 35.90 18.61
C CYS A 16 -4.74 34.71 18.30
N ALA A 17 -4.88 33.62 19.05
CA ALA A 17 -4.35 32.33 18.62
C ALA A 17 -5.17 31.86 17.40
N PRO A 18 -4.54 31.48 16.28
CA PRO A 18 -5.27 30.85 15.18
C PRO A 18 -5.92 29.57 15.71
N ALA A 19 -7.17 29.34 15.34
CA ALA A 19 -7.85 28.09 15.63
C ALA A 19 -7.05 26.95 14.98
N ALA A 20 -6.34 26.18 15.80
CA ALA A 20 -5.77 24.91 15.38
C ALA A 20 -6.96 24.01 15.03
N PHE A 21 -7.18 23.74 13.74
CA PHE A 21 -8.13 22.73 13.30
C PHE A 21 -7.59 21.39 13.82
N ALA A 22 -8.21 20.89 14.89
CA ALA A 22 -7.79 19.64 15.50
C ALA A 22 -8.37 18.49 14.68
N GLU A 23 -7.49 17.75 14.00
CA GLU A 23 -7.79 16.42 13.50
C GLU A 23 -7.94 15.50 14.71
N SER A 24 -9.12 14.92 14.88
CA SER A 24 -9.38 14.00 15.99
C SER A 24 -9.44 12.57 15.47
N CYS A 25 -8.92 11.64 16.27
CA CYS A 25 -9.10 10.22 16.02
C CYS A 25 -9.59 9.50 17.27
N SER A 26 -10.53 8.58 17.08
CA SER A 26 -10.97 7.65 18.12
C SER A 26 -10.87 6.21 17.62
N THR A 27 -10.40 5.34 18.50
CA THR A 27 -10.48 3.89 18.36
C THR A 27 -11.88 3.40 18.73
N ALA A 28 -12.21 2.15 18.38
CA ALA A 28 -13.50 1.55 18.70
C ALA A 28 -13.85 1.51 20.20
N ALA A 29 -12.84 1.62 21.08
CA ALA A 29 -13.04 1.65 22.54
C ALA A 29 -13.40 3.05 23.06
N GLU A 30 -13.05 4.10 22.30
CA GLU A 30 -13.28 5.51 22.65
C GLU A 30 -14.58 6.04 22.02
N MET A 31 -15.17 5.32 21.07
CA MET A 31 -16.46 5.66 20.45
C MET A 31 -17.64 5.27 21.33
N ASP A 32 -18.73 6.02 21.21
CA ASP A 32 -20.02 5.57 21.72
C ASP A 32 -20.52 4.32 20.97
N ALA A 33 -21.34 3.52 21.65
CA ALA A 33 -21.80 2.23 21.13
C ALA A 33 -22.63 2.36 19.85
N ALA A 34 -23.42 3.45 19.70
CA ALA A 34 -24.28 3.65 18.55
C ALA A 34 -23.46 3.97 17.30
N THR A 35 -22.48 4.87 17.39
CA THR A 35 -21.57 5.21 16.29
C THR A 35 -20.78 3.98 15.84
N LYS A 36 -20.19 3.24 16.79
CA LYS A 36 -19.46 2.00 16.50
C LYS A 36 -20.34 0.98 15.78
N GLN A 37 -21.55 0.73 16.27
CA GLN A 37 -22.47 -0.23 15.69
C GLN A 37 -22.92 0.21 14.29
N ALA A 38 -23.18 1.50 14.07
CA ALA A 38 -23.58 2.05 12.79
C ALA A 38 -22.49 1.85 11.72
N LEU A 39 -21.24 2.18 12.04
CA LEU A 39 -20.09 1.96 11.15
C LEU A 39 -19.90 0.49 10.80
N GLN A 40 -19.90 -0.37 11.81
CA GLN A 40 -19.71 -1.82 11.62
C GLN A 40 -20.84 -2.45 10.81
N SER A 41 -22.08 -1.99 11.01
CA SER A 41 -23.23 -2.48 10.25
C SER A 41 -23.19 -2.00 8.80
N ALA A 42 -22.88 -0.73 8.56
CA ALA A 42 -22.71 -0.19 7.21
C ALA A 42 -21.62 -0.96 6.44
N ALA A 43 -20.46 -1.17 7.04
CA ALA A 43 -19.38 -1.94 6.42
C ALA A 43 -19.79 -3.39 6.08
N ARG A 44 -20.53 -4.08 6.97
CA ARG A 44 -21.06 -5.42 6.68
C ARG A 44 -22.03 -5.40 5.50
N SER A 45 -22.95 -4.44 5.45
CA SER A 45 -23.88 -4.30 4.32
C SER A 45 -23.17 -4.02 3.01
N TYR A 46 -22.16 -3.14 3.01
CA TYR A 46 -21.38 -2.85 1.81
C TYR A 46 -20.52 -4.03 1.38
N PHE A 47 -19.98 -4.80 2.33
CA PHE A 47 -19.29 -6.05 1.98
C PHE A 47 -20.22 -7.08 1.33
N GLN A 48 -21.52 -7.12 1.67
CA GLN A 48 -22.48 -7.98 0.94
C GLN A 48 -22.61 -7.58 -0.53
N TYR A 49 -22.58 -6.30 -0.85
CA TYR A 49 -22.54 -5.86 -2.25
C TYR A 49 -21.23 -6.27 -2.93
N VAL A 50 -20.10 -6.14 -2.24
CA VAL A 50 -18.79 -6.61 -2.73
C VAL A 50 -18.81 -8.11 -3.04
N SER A 51 -19.27 -8.95 -2.12
CA SER A 51 -19.26 -10.40 -2.27
C SER A 51 -20.26 -10.91 -3.32
N GLN A 52 -21.21 -10.06 -3.75
CA GLN A 52 -22.14 -10.31 -4.84
C GLN A 52 -21.71 -9.70 -6.17
N GLY A 53 -20.62 -8.92 -6.20
CA GLY A 53 -20.24 -8.14 -7.39
C GLY A 53 -21.24 -7.03 -7.75
N ASN A 54 -22.02 -6.54 -6.77
CA ASN A 54 -23.10 -5.57 -6.97
C ASN A 54 -22.55 -4.13 -7.03
N VAL A 55 -22.11 -3.72 -8.23
CA VAL A 55 -21.61 -2.36 -8.51
C VAL A 55 -22.65 -1.28 -8.18
N GLN A 56 -23.92 -1.54 -8.49
CA GLN A 56 -25.00 -0.57 -8.25
C GLN A 56 -25.22 -0.32 -6.75
N GLY A 57 -25.23 -1.38 -5.94
CA GLY A 57 -25.39 -1.28 -4.49
C GLY A 57 -24.28 -0.44 -3.84
N ILE A 58 -23.04 -0.63 -4.29
CA ILE A 58 -21.90 0.19 -3.83
C ILE A 58 -22.06 1.64 -4.26
N THR A 59 -22.26 1.90 -5.56
CA THR A 59 -22.31 3.27 -6.10
C THR A 59 -23.48 4.08 -5.55
N MET A 60 -24.66 3.48 -5.35
CA MET A 60 -25.80 4.14 -4.69
C MET A 60 -25.56 4.44 -3.21
N SER A 61 -24.67 3.69 -2.57
CA SER A 61 -24.32 3.85 -1.15
C SER A 61 -23.04 4.66 -0.94
N ALA A 62 -22.51 5.27 -1.99
CA ALA A 62 -21.24 5.97 -1.96
C ALA A 62 -21.43 7.50 -1.90
N ILE A 63 -20.34 8.20 -1.57
CA ILE A 63 -20.24 9.64 -1.78
C ILE A 63 -20.23 9.94 -3.29
N ALA A 64 -20.54 11.19 -3.66
CA ALA A 64 -20.65 11.61 -5.06
C ALA A 64 -19.42 11.22 -5.90
N ASP A 65 -18.22 11.43 -5.39
CA ASP A 65 -16.96 11.16 -6.12
C ASP A 65 -16.79 9.68 -6.48
N ILE A 66 -17.13 8.77 -5.56
CA ILE A 66 -17.06 7.32 -5.80
C ILE A 66 -18.21 6.86 -6.68
N ALA A 67 -19.42 7.41 -6.48
CA ALA A 67 -20.58 7.11 -7.30
C ALA A 67 -20.37 7.49 -8.78
N ALA A 68 -19.66 8.59 -9.03
CA ALA A 68 -19.30 9.05 -10.37
C ALA A 68 -18.29 8.12 -11.09
N ASN A 69 -17.55 7.28 -10.36
CA ASN A 69 -16.56 6.34 -10.91
C ASN A 69 -17.04 4.89 -10.89
N ALA A 70 -18.22 4.62 -11.45
CA ALA A 70 -18.79 3.27 -11.49
C ALA A 70 -17.90 2.25 -12.23
N GLN A 71 -17.16 2.67 -13.26
CA GLN A 71 -16.23 1.80 -13.99
C GLN A 71 -15.04 1.36 -13.12
N GLY A 72 -14.46 2.29 -12.34
CA GLY A 72 -13.41 1.97 -11.39
C GLY A 72 -13.89 1.00 -10.30
N VAL A 73 -15.10 1.21 -9.78
CA VAL A 73 -15.73 0.28 -8.83
C VAL A 73 -15.93 -1.10 -9.48
N GLN A 74 -16.44 -1.14 -10.71
CA GLN A 74 -16.63 -2.39 -11.45
C GLN A 74 -15.30 -3.14 -11.64
N GLY A 75 -14.25 -2.45 -12.08
CA GLY A 75 -12.92 -3.05 -12.28
C GLY A 75 -12.37 -3.65 -10.98
N LEU A 76 -12.46 -2.90 -9.87
CA LEU A 76 -12.04 -3.38 -8.55
C LEU A 76 -12.82 -4.63 -8.11
N LEU A 77 -14.15 -4.64 -8.28
CA LEU A 77 -14.96 -5.81 -7.89
C LEU A 77 -14.63 -7.02 -8.76
N GLN A 78 -14.44 -6.84 -10.07
CA GLN A 78 -14.09 -7.92 -10.99
C GLN A 78 -12.71 -8.52 -10.68
N GLU A 79 -11.71 -7.67 -10.41
CA GLU A 79 -10.34 -8.09 -10.07
C GLU A 79 -10.32 -9.04 -8.87
N HIS A 80 -11.15 -8.77 -7.86
CA HIS A 80 -11.18 -9.56 -6.63
C HIS A 80 -12.33 -10.57 -6.53
N GLN A 81 -13.20 -10.66 -7.56
CA GLN A 81 -14.42 -11.48 -7.52
C GLN A 81 -14.13 -12.96 -7.21
N ALA A 82 -13.09 -13.51 -7.83
CA ALA A 82 -12.71 -14.92 -7.65
C ALA A 82 -12.35 -15.27 -6.19
N ASN A 83 -11.95 -14.26 -5.39
CA ASN A 83 -11.60 -14.42 -3.99
C ASN A 83 -12.73 -14.03 -3.04
N LEU A 84 -13.63 -13.13 -3.44
CA LEU A 84 -14.64 -12.54 -2.54
C LEU A 84 -16.06 -13.06 -2.78
N SER A 85 -16.32 -13.74 -3.89
CA SER A 85 -17.65 -14.28 -4.21
C SER A 85 -18.16 -15.23 -3.13
N GLY A 86 -19.30 -14.91 -2.52
CA GLY A 86 -19.90 -15.71 -1.44
C GLY A 86 -19.14 -15.67 -0.11
N ALA A 87 -18.07 -14.87 0.00
CA ALA A 87 -17.35 -14.68 1.25
C ALA A 87 -18.17 -13.85 2.25
N SER A 88 -17.79 -13.93 3.52
CA SER A 88 -18.32 -13.09 4.59
C SER A 88 -17.21 -12.30 5.25
N ALA A 89 -17.53 -11.18 5.89
CA ALA A 89 -16.53 -10.36 6.56
C ALA A 89 -16.98 -9.92 7.96
N THR A 90 -16.04 -9.91 8.89
CA THR A 90 -16.26 -9.46 10.27
C THR A 90 -15.38 -8.23 10.57
N PRO A 91 -15.93 -7.18 11.19
CA PRO A 91 -15.12 -6.04 11.62
C PRO A 91 -14.03 -6.47 12.60
N ARG A 92 -12.79 -6.11 12.28
CA ARG A 92 -11.60 -6.34 13.11
C ARG A 92 -11.23 -5.10 13.91
N ASN A 93 -11.11 -3.97 13.20
CA ASN A 93 -10.80 -2.66 13.78
C ASN A 93 -11.78 -1.62 13.25
N THR A 94 -12.10 -0.64 14.07
CA THR A 94 -12.95 0.50 13.70
C THR A 94 -12.32 1.77 14.25
N TYR A 95 -12.14 2.76 13.39
CA TYR A 95 -11.61 4.07 13.72
C TYR A 95 -12.57 5.15 13.25
N LEU A 96 -12.59 6.26 13.96
CA LEU A 96 -13.41 7.43 13.67
C LEU A 96 -12.46 8.61 13.54
N PHE A 97 -12.59 9.35 12.45
CA PHE A 97 -11.79 10.51 12.13
C PHE A 97 -12.69 11.73 12.03
N GLU A 98 -12.28 12.85 12.59
CA GLU A 98 -12.93 14.14 12.35
C GLU A 98 -11.93 15.09 11.71
N ALA A 99 -12.17 15.36 10.43
CA ALA A 99 -11.43 16.35 9.65
C ALA A 99 -12.13 17.70 9.84
N GLY A 100 -11.57 18.54 10.71
CA GLY A 100 -12.08 19.89 10.96
C GLY A 100 -11.82 20.87 9.80
N GLY A 101 -12.43 22.05 9.90
CA GLY A 101 -12.20 23.15 8.95
C GLY A 101 -13.23 23.25 7.83
N THR A 102 -12.96 24.17 6.90
CA THR A 102 -13.86 24.51 5.79
C THR A 102 -13.26 24.23 4.41
N ALA A 103 -11.97 23.92 4.35
CA ALA A 103 -11.24 23.63 3.12
C ALA A 103 -10.71 22.20 3.14
N THR A 104 -10.54 21.61 1.96
CA THR A 104 -9.91 20.30 1.81
C THR A 104 -8.50 20.32 2.40
N LEU A 105 -8.21 19.32 3.23
CA LEU A 105 -6.89 19.12 3.82
C LEU A 105 -5.99 18.48 2.78
N GLU A 106 -4.90 19.16 2.40
CA GLU A 106 -3.93 18.60 1.45
C GLU A 106 -3.33 17.29 1.97
N ARG A 107 -3.09 17.23 3.28
CA ARG A 107 -2.58 16.08 4.01
C ARG A 107 -3.17 16.06 5.41
N ALA A 108 -4.07 15.12 5.68
CA ALA A 108 -4.67 14.92 6.99
C ALA A 108 -3.96 13.80 7.76
N GLU A 109 -3.66 14.03 9.04
CA GLU A 109 -2.93 13.10 9.91
C GLU A 109 -3.71 12.73 11.17
N PHE A 110 -4.20 11.49 11.22
CA PHE A 110 -4.98 11.00 12.36
C PHE A 110 -4.13 10.08 13.23
N PHE A 111 -4.00 10.41 14.51
CA PHE A 111 -3.29 9.58 15.50
C PHE A 111 -4.27 9.06 16.55
N CYS A 112 -4.44 7.74 16.59
CA CYS A 112 -5.42 7.06 17.43
C CYS A 112 -4.74 6.24 18.52
N GLY A 113 -5.42 6.12 19.67
CA GLY A 113 -4.94 5.35 20.82
C GLY A 113 -3.95 6.12 21.69
N VAL A 114 -3.35 5.41 22.66
CA VAL A 114 -2.51 6.03 23.69
C VAL A 114 -1.14 6.41 23.12
N PHE A 115 -0.74 7.66 23.33
CA PHE A 115 0.58 8.18 22.94
C PHE A 115 1.71 7.35 23.57
N ASN A 116 2.78 7.10 22.81
CA ASN A 116 3.91 6.23 23.21
C ASN A 116 3.55 4.80 23.63
N SER A 117 2.40 4.27 23.17
CA SER A 117 2.04 2.86 23.38
C SER A 117 2.18 2.04 22.09
N PRO A 118 2.37 0.71 22.20
CA PRO A 118 2.29 -0.19 21.05
C PRO A 118 0.91 -0.18 20.35
N ALA A 119 -0.13 0.33 21.01
CA ALA A 119 -1.47 0.47 20.46
C ALA A 119 -1.66 1.76 19.65
N LYS A 120 -0.65 2.63 19.55
CA LYS A 120 -0.68 3.82 18.70
C LYS A 120 -0.83 3.40 17.23
N VAL A 121 -1.79 4.01 16.56
CA VAL A 121 -2.02 3.87 15.12
C VAL A 121 -2.05 5.25 14.49
N GLY A 122 -1.35 5.42 13.37
CA GLY A 122 -1.38 6.64 12.57
C GLY A 122 -2.06 6.41 11.22
N PHE A 123 -2.68 7.45 10.67
CA PHE A 123 -3.22 7.46 9.31
C PHE A 123 -2.86 8.75 8.59
N THR A 124 -2.48 8.66 7.32
CA THR A 124 -2.19 9.83 6.48
C THR A 124 -3.03 9.81 5.21
N LEU A 125 -4.01 10.71 5.11
CA LEU A 125 -4.93 10.80 3.98
C LEU A 125 -4.69 12.12 3.22
N ASN A 126 -4.42 12.05 1.92
CA ASN A 126 -4.19 13.24 1.11
C ASN A 126 -5.49 13.73 0.46
N GLY A 127 -5.65 15.06 0.36
CA GLY A 127 -6.79 15.69 -0.30
C GLY A 127 -8.13 15.37 0.36
N LEU A 128 -8.18 15.26 1.69
CA LEU A 128 -9.37 14.86 2.43
C LEU A 128 -10.28 16.08 2.71
N PRO A 129 -11.53 16.12 2.21
CA PRO A 129 -12.47 17.17 2.56
C PRO A 129 -12.80 17.17 4.06
N PRO A 130 -13.23 18.31 4.63
CA PRO A 130 -13.75 18.33 5.99
C PRO A 130 -14.95 17.40 6.15
N GLY A 131 -15.08 16.83 7.35
CA GLY A 131 -16.19 15.97 7.70
C GLY A 131 -15.83 14.87 8.69
N LYS A 132 -16.83 14.05 8.97
CA LYS A 132 -16.71 12.90 9.85
C LYS A 132 -16.57 11.63 9.04
N TYR A 133 -15.51 10.88 9.31
CA TYR A 133 -15.15 9.68 8.58
C TYR A 133 -15.02 8.50 9.54
N GLY A 134 -15.31 7.30 9.04
CA GLY A 134 -15.09 6.06 9.76
C GLY A 134 -14.30 5.09 8.90
N LEU A 135 -13.29 4.46 9.49
CA LEU A 135 -12.53 3.40 8.85
C LEU A 135 -12.88 2.08 9.52
N VAL A 136 -13.38 1.12 8.75
CA VAL A 136 -13.66 -0.24 9.23
C VAL A 136 -12.76 -1.21 8.47
N ILE A 137 -11.84 -1.85 9.19
CA ILE A 137 -10.99 -2.92 8.67
C ILE A 137 -11.67 -4.24 9.00
N MET A 138 -11.92 -5.09 8.00
CA MET A 138 -12.62 -6.35 8.18
C MET A 138 -11.71 -7.54 7.86
N ASP A 139 -11.86 -8.62 8.62
CA ASP A 139 -11.32 -9.93 8.27
C ASP A 139 -12.34 -10.66 7.37
N VAL A 140 -11.89 -11.11 6.21
CA VAL A 140 -12.73 -11.87 5.27
C VAL A 140 -12.53 -13.37 5.49
N THR A 141 -13.64 -14.10 5.60
CA THR A 141 -13.70 -15.56 5.72
C THR A 141 -14.48 -16.17 4.57
N GLY A 142 -14.19 -17.43 4.23
CA GLY A 142 -14.80 -18.11 3.07
C GLY A 142 -14.20 -17.71 1.72
N SER A 143 -13.21 -16.83 1.70
CA SER A 143 -12.40 -16.50 0.53
C SER A 143 -11.36 -17.58 0.24
N LYS A 144 -10.92 -17.69 -1.03
CA LYS A 144 -9.86 -18.66 -1.44
C LYS A 144 -8.52 -18.40 -0.76
N VAL A 145 -8.26 -17.15 -0.40
CA VAL A 145 -7.09 -16.70 0.36
C VAL A 145 -7.54 -15.74 1.46
N PRO A 146 -6.85 -15.63 2.61
CA PRO A 146 -7.23 -14.67 3.64
C PRO A 146 -7.11 -13.24 3.12
N TYR A 147 -8.13 -12.43 3.33
CA TYR A 147 -8.21 -11.03 2.90
C TYR A 147 -8.46 -10.11 4.10
N PHE A 148 -7.87 -8.92 4.04
CA PHE A 148 -8.48 -7.74 4.64
C PHE A 148 -9.36 -7.07 3.60
N TYR A 149 -10.51 -6.57 4.04
CA TYR A 149 -11.30 -5.65 3.26
C TYR A 149 -11.63 -4.44 4.13
N SER A 150 -11.13 -3.28 3.75
CA SER A 150 -11.35 -2.06 4.53
C SER A 150 -12.24 -1.08 3.78
N PHE A 151 -13.14 -0.43 4.52
CA PHE A 151 -13.97 0.66 4.02
C PHE A 151 -13.59 1.95 4.71
N LEU A 152 -13.31 2.99 3.93
CA LEU A 152 -13.40 4.36 4.41
C LEU A 152 -14.83 4.83 4.15
N LEU A 153 -15.50 5.30 5.19
CA LEU A 153 -16.87 5.77 5.16
C LEU A 153 -16.89 7.25 5.51
N LYS A 154 -17.75 8.04 4.85
CA LYS A 154 -18.01 9.44 5.19
C LYS A 154 -19.44 9.58 5.68
N GLN A 155 -19.64 10.33 6.75
CA GLN A 155 -20.98 10.64 7.23
C GLN A 155 -21.60 11.75 6.35
N GLU A 156 -22.77 11.47 5.76
CA GLU A 156 -23.62 12.44 5.06
C GLU A 156 -25.02 12.40 5.67
N GLY A 157 -25.40 13.46 6.37
CA GLY A 157 -26.60 13.45 7.22
C GLY A 157 -26.47 12.38 8.31
N THR A 158 -27.43 11.45 8.37
CA THR A 158 -27.41 10.33 9.31
C THR A 158 -26.78 9.05 8.74
N MET A 159 -26.38 9.06 7.46
CA MET A 159 -25.92 7.88 6.73
C MET A 159 -24.38 7.84 6.66
N TRP A 160 -23.81 6.64 6.77
CA TRP A 160 -22.39 6.39 6.52
C TRP A 160 -22.20 5.88 5.11
N LYS A 161 -21.69 6.69 4.19
CA LYS A 161 -21.52 6.33 2.79
C LYS A 161 -20.11 5.89 2.46
N VAL A 162 -19.95 5.03 1.46
CA VAL A 162 -18.65 4.58 0.96
C VAL A 162 -17.85 5.76 0.39
N ALA A 163 -16.68 6.02 0.97
CA ALA A 163 -15.70 7.00 0.53
C ALA A 163 -14.39 6.35 0.04
N GLY A 164 -14.18 5.05 0.30
CA GLY A 164 -13.05 4.29 -0.21
C GLY A 164 -13.19 2.78 0.04
N LEU A 165 -12.59 1.99 -0.84
CA LEU A 165 -12.63 0.53 -0.85
C LEU A 165 -11.19 0.01 -0.95
N PHE A 166 -10.77 -0.84 0.00
CA PHE A 166 -9.39 -1.31 0.07
C PHE A 166 -9.35 -2.83 0.28
N PRO A 167 -9.47 -3.63 -0.79
CA PRO A 167 -9.15 -5.05 -0.74
C PRO A 167 -7.65 -5.26 -0.60
N ARG A 168 -7.24 -6.14 0.32
CA ARG A 168 -5.84 -6.53 0.51
C ARG A 168 -5.73 -8.02 0.80
N SER A 169 -5.03 -8.75 -0.06
CA SER A 169 -4.68 -10.15 0.21
C SER A 169 -3.65 -10.20 1.35
N ARG A 170 -3.82 -11.13 2.29
CA ARG A 170 -2.88 -11.31 3.42
C ARG A 170 -1.78 -12.32 3.11
N GLN A 171 -1.81 -12.89 1.91
CA GLN A 171 -0.82 -13.83 1.44
C GLN A 171 -0.62 -13.72 -0.07
N VAL A 172 0.55 -14.16 -0.51
CA VAL A 172 0.85 -14.45 -1.90
C VAL A 172 1.47 -15.85 -1.94
N LEU A 173 1.07 -16.68 -2.91
CA LEU A 173 1.55 -18.08 -3.02
C LEU A 173 1.34 -18.92 -1.74
N GLY A 174 0.30 -18.63 -0.96
CA GLY A 174 0.01 -19.30 0.31
C GLY A 174 0.93 -18.92 1.47
N LYS A 175 1.70 -17.83 1.36
CA LYS A 175 2.65 -17.34 2.36
C LYS A 175 2.30 -15.92 2.80
N ASN A 176 2.41 -15.65 4.10
CA ASN A 176 2.07 -14.36 4.71
C ASN A 176 3.30 -13.47 4.90
N ALA A 177 3.09 -12.25 5.41
CA ALA A 177 4.16 -11.30 5.70
C ALA A 177 5.28 -11.87 6.59
N GLN A 178 4.93 -12.62 7.64
CA GLN A 178 5.90 -13.20 8.58
C GLN A 178 6.84 -14.19 7.89
N TYR A 179 6.32 -15.03 6.99
CA TYR A 179 7.14 -15.95 6.22
C TYR A 179 8.17 -15.21 5.38
N TYR A 180 7.72 -14.23 4.58
CA TYR A 180 8.62 -13.46 3.71
C TYR A 180 9.63 -12.64 4.52
N TRP A 181 9.23 -12.13 5.68
CA TRP A 181 10.14 -11.43 6.58
C TRP A 181 11.25 -12.34 7.11
N GLN A 182 10.91 -13.55 7.54
CA GLN A 182 11.90 -14.52 7.99
C GLN A 182 12.87 -14.89 6.86
N GLN A 183 12.35 -15.17 5.66
CA GLN A 183 13.19 -15.44 4.49
C GLN A 183 14.12 -14.26 4.18
N ALA A 184 13.63 -13.02 4.26
CA ALA A 184 14.44 -11.84 4.04
C ALA A 184 15.62 -11.75 5.03
N ARG A 185 15.38 -12.07 6.31
CA ARG A 185 16.43 -12.12 7.35
C ARG A 185 17.43 -13.25 7.09
N ASP A 186 16.97 -14.42 6.67
CA ASP A 186 17.84 -15.55 6.33
C ASP A 186 18.74 -15.22 5.12
N PHE A 187 18.22 -14.52 4.11
CA PHE A 187 19.02 -14.01 2.99
C PHE A 187 20.01 -12.93 3.42
N LYS A 188 19.57 -11.99 4.27
CA LYS A 188 20.42 -10.93 4.82
C LYS A 188 21.61 -11.50 5.60
N ALA A 189 21.36 -12.52 6.43
CA ALA A 189 22.39 -13.22 7.20
C ALA A 189 23.43 -13.92 6.31
N ARG A 190 23.05 -14.32 5.09
CA ARG A 190 23.94 -14.91 4.07
C ARG A 190 24.58 -13.89 3.13
N GLY A 191 24.39 -12.59 3.37
CA GLY A 191 24.93 -11.51 2.52
C GLY A 191 24.20 -11.32 1.18
N GLN A 192 23.07 -12.00 0.96
CA GLN A 192 22.30 -11.92 -0.29
C GLN A 192 21.35 -10.71 -0.27
N ARG A 193 21.91 -9.52 -0.51
CA ARG A 193 21.20 -8.25 -0.32
C ARG A 193 19.97 -8.08 -1.20
N PHE A 194 20.04 -8.41 -2.49
CA PHE A 194 18.88 -8.30 -3.39
C PHE A 194 17.77 -9.27 -3.00
N ASN A 195 18.11 -10.53 -2.71
CA ASN A 195 17.13 -11.52 -2.28
C ASN A 195 16.43 -11.08 -0.98
N ALA A 196 17.20 -10.60 0.01
CA ALA A 196 16.65 -10.05 1.23
C ALA A 196 15.69 -8.88 0.94
N TRP A 197 16.14 -7.91 0.15
CA TRP A 197 15.34 -6.74 -0.23
C TRP A 197 14.02 -7.10 -0.90
N PHE A 198 14.03 -8.00 -1.89
CA PHE A 198 12.81 -8.41 -2.57
C PHE A 198 11.83 -9.11 -1.62
N HIS A 199 12.30 -9.97 -0.72
CA HIS A 199 11.43 -10.63 0.26
C HIS A 199 10.89 -9.64 1.30
N TYR A 200 11.68 -8.65 1.70
CA TYR A 200 11.24 -7.52 2.51
C TYR A 200 10.11 -6.72 1.85
N LEU A 201 10.20 -6.45 0.54
CA LEU A 201 9.15 -5.76 -0.21
C LEU A 201 7.84 -6.55 -0.24
N VAL A 202 7.90 -7.87 -0.45
CA VAL A 202 6.70 -8.74 -0.37
C VAL A 202 6.13 -8.74 1.04
N ALA A 203 6.98 -8.87 2.06
CA ALA A 203 6.53 -8.83 3.44
C ALA A 203 5.85 -7.49 3.80
N LYS A 204 6.40 -6.36 3.32
CA LYS A 204 5.80 -5.02 3.44
C LYS A 204 4.43 -4.92 2.81
N GLU A 205 4.28 -5.42 1.60
CA GLU A 205 2.99 -5.37 0.90
C GLU A 205 1.91 -6.17 1.64
N LEU A 206 2.28 -7.27 2.30
CA LEU A 206 1.37 -8.13 3.04
C LEU A 206 1.14 -7.71 4.51
N ALA A 207 2.02 -6.89 5.09
CA ALA A 207 2.00 -6.57 6.51
C ALA A 207 0.93 -5.53 6.87
N ALA A 208 0.71 -4.54 6.01
CA ALA A 208 -0.21 -3.44 6.29
C ALA A 208 -1.61 -3.71 5.69
N PRO A 209 -2.70 -3.59 6.48
CA PRO A 209 -4.06 -3.73 5.95
C PRO A 209 -4.45 -2.55 5.05
N LEU A 210 -3.70 -1.43 5.12
CA LEU A 210 -3.94 -0.20 4.37
C LEU A 210 -2.60 0.48 4.04
N PRO A 211 -2.45 1.08 2.85
CA PRO A 211 -1.20 1.75 2.45
C PRO A 211 -0.95 3.07 3.20
N PHE A 212 -1.97 3.64 3.83
CA PHE A 212 -1.92 4.91 4.56
C PHE A 212 -1.98 4.75 6.08
N MET A 213 -1.80 3.53 6.59
CA MET A 213 -1.84 3.21 8.02
C MET A 213 -0.43 2.91 8.53
N SER A 214 -0.07 3.51 9.67
CA SER A 214 1.15 3.20 10.41
C SER A 214 0.84 2.64 11.80
N THR A 215 1.73 1.80 12.31
CA THR A 215 1.69 1.25 13.67
C THR A 215 3.13 1.10 14.15
N VAL A 216 3.36 1.08 15.46
CA VAL A 216 4.72 0.90 16.02
C VAL A 216 5.42 -0.35 15.44
N ALA A 217 4.67 -1.43 15.22
CA ALA A 217 5.20 -2.65 14.63
C ALA A 217 5.55 -2.47 13.14
N LEU A 218 4.69 -1.80 12.37
CA LEU A 218 4.96 -1.50 10.95
C LEU A 218 6.14 -0.53 10.80
N ASP A 219 6.25 0.46 11.66
CA ASP A 219 7.34 1.45 11.63
C ASP A 219 8.69 0.77 11.86
N SER A 220 8.79 -0.04 12.94
CA SER A 220 10.02 -0.80 13.23
C SER A 220 10.38 -1.75 12.09
N PHE A 221 9.36 -2.35 11.46
CA PHE A 221 9.54 -3.22 10.31
C PHE A 221 9.99 -2.45 9.07
N TYR A 222 9.47 -1.25 8.82
CA TYR A 222 9.87 -0.39 7.71
C TYR A 222 11.29 0.16 7.87
N ASP A 223 11.72 0.47 9.09
CA ASP A 223 13.11 0.86 9.38
C ASP A 223 14.08 -0.27 9.02
N GLU A 224 13.75 -1.51 9.40
CA GLU A 224 14.56 -2.68 9.05
C GLU A 224 14.66 -2.84 7.52
N ILE A 225 13.54 -2.71 6.81
CA ILE A 225 13.51 -2.80 5.34
C ILE A 225 14.38 -1.71 4.73
N GLN A 226 14.19 -0.45 5.12
CA GLN A 226 14.90 0.70 4.56
C GLN A 226 16.42 0.57 4.74
N SER A 227 16.86 0.07 5.90
CA SER A 227 18.28 -0.22 6.17
C SER A 227 18.88 -1.31 5.27
N SER A 228 18.02 -2.08 4.60
CA SER A 228 18.36 -3.24 3.78
C SER A 228 18.31 -2.98 2.27
N MET A 229 18.00 -1.76 1.83
CA MET A 229 17.97 -1.40 0.41
C MET A 229 19.37 -1.56 -0.22
N PRO A 230 19.51 -2.30 -1.35
CA PRO A 230 20.77 -2.35 -2.08
C PRO A 230 21.11 -0.95 -2.63
N PRO A 231 22.36 -0.49 -2.51
CA PRO A 231 22.76 0.88 -2.87
C PRO A 231 22.63 1.17 -4.37
N ASP A 232 22.66 0.13 -5.19
CA ASP A 232 22.52 0.16 -6.65
C ASP A 232 21.12 -0.25 -7.13
N PHE A 233 20.15 -0.39 -6.22
CA PHE A 233 18.77 -0.69 -6.57
C PHE A 233 18.15 0.48 -7.37
N PRO A 234 17.46 0.21 -8.50
CA PRO A 234 16.89 1.25 -9.36
C PRO A 234 15.60 1.85 -8.76
N ALA A 235 15.73 2.64 -7.69
CA ALA A 235 14.62 3.37 -7.08
C ALA A 235 14.42 4.74 -7.72
N GLU A 236 15.30 5.70 -7.46
CA GLU A 236 15.21 7.06 -8.00
C GLU A 236 16.01 7.26 -9.30
N ARG A 237 17.01 6.40 -9.53
CA ARG A 237 17.91 6.49 -10.67
C ARG A 237 18.05 5.12 -11.33
N PRO A 238 18.13 5.05 -12.66
CA PRO A 238 18.41 3.79 -13.33
C PRO A 238 19.72 3.16 -12.86
N MET A 239 19.72 1.84 -12.76
CA MET A 239 20.91 1.06 -12.50
C MET A 239 21.64 0.78 -13.81
N ASN A 240 22.91 1.21 -13.88
CA ASN A 240 23.80 0.82 -14.98
C ASN A 240 24.11 -0.69 -14.89
N LEU A 241 23.82 -1.40 -15.98
CA LEU A 241 24.11 -2.82 -16.13
C LEU A 241 25.00 -3.05 -17.35
N PRO A 242 26.33 -3.12 -17.16
CA PRO A 242 27.26 -3.52 -18.21
C PRO A 242 26.99 -4.96 -18.64
N ALA A 243 26.92 -5.21 -19.94
CA ALA A 243 26.69 -6.52 -20.52
C ALA A 243 27.88 -7.00 -21.34
N PHE A 244 27.90 -8.30 -21.63
CA PHE A 244 29.00 -8.97 -22.34
C PHE A 244 29.16 -8.53 -23.80
N ASN A 245 28.10 -7.98 -24.39
CA ASN A 245 28.14 -7.40 -25.74
C ASN A 245 28.76 -5.99 -25.79
N GLY A 246 29.35 -5.51 -24.69
CA GLY A 246 29.96 -4.18 -24.58
C GLY A 246 28.95 -3.04 -24.39
N LYS A 247 27.63 -3.30 -24.44
CA LYS A 247 26.61 -2.31 -24.14
C LYS A 247 26.45 -2.17 -22.62
N THR A 248 26.03 -0.97 -22.18
CA THR A 248 25.52 -0.75 -20.83
C THR A 248 24.03 -0.46 -20.92
N TYR A 249 23.23 -1.29 -20.27
CA TYR A 249 21.78 -1.12 -20.22
C TYR A 249 21.37 -0.28 -19.02
N GLN A 250 20.35 0.56 -19.20
CA GLN A 250 19.75 1.36 -18.13
C GLN A 250 18.56 0.60 -17.55
N VAL A 251 18.78 -0.12 -16.46
CA VAL A 251 17.72 -0.84 -15.74
C VAL A 251 16.91 0.17 -14.93
N THR A 252 15.63 0.30 -15.25
CA THR A 252 14.74 1.30 -14.64
C THR A 252 13.90 0.73 -13.52
N GLN A 253 13.61 -0.58 -13.53
CA GLN A 253 12.81 -1.23 -12.50
C GLN A 253 13.27 -2.68 -12.28
N LEU A 254 13.19 -3.11 -11.03
CA LEU A 254 13.29 -4.51 -10.62
C LEU A 254 12.14 -4.81 -9.64
N PHE A 255 11.33 -5.83 -9.91
CA PHE A 255 10.22 -6.20 -9.04
C PHE A 255 9.84 -7.67 -9.21
N LEU A 256 9.08 -8.20 -8.25
CA LEU A 256 8.63 -9.59 -8.26
C LEU A 256 7.21 -9.70 -8.78
N VAL A 257 6.91 -10.82 -9.43
CA VAL A 257 5.53 -11.22 -9.76
C VAL A 257 5.28 -12.65 -9.28
N PRO A 258 4.09 -12.95 -8.73
CA PRO A 258 3.75 -14.31 -8.35
C PRO A 258 3.49 -15.17 -9.60
N ASN A 259 4.09 -16.36 -9.61
CA ASN A 259 3.81 -17.41 -10.58
C ASN A 259 3.05 -18.54 -9.88
N GLU A 260 1.72 -18.51 -10.03
CA GLU A 260 0.80 -19.46 -9.39
C GLU A 260 1.00 -20.90 -9.90
N LYS A 261 1.51 -21.07 -11.13
CA LYS A 261 1.75 -22.40 -11.72
C LYS A 261 2.90 -23.12 -10.99
N ASP A 262 3.99 -22.41 -10.76
CA ASP A 262 5.19 -22.97 -10.11
C ASP A 262 5.17 -22.76 -8.59
N ARG A 263 4.14 -22.08 -8.07
CA ARG A 263 4.01 -21.61 -6.68
C ARG A 263 5.26 -20.90 -6.17
N ASN A 264 5.87 -20.08 -7.03
CA ASN A 264 7.08 -19.33 -6.71
C ASN A 264 7.01 -17.90 -7.27
N LEU A 265 8.02 -17.08 -6.96
CA LEU A 265 8.17 -15.71 -7.45
C LEU A 265 9.07 -15.69 -8.69
N ASP A 266 8.68 -14.90 -9.68
CA ASP A 266 9.52 -14.55 -10.82
C ASP A 266 10.07 -13.13 -10.63
N LEU A 267 11.33 -12.93 -11.02
CA LEU A 267 11.96 -11.61 -11.02
C LEU A 267 11.73 -10.94 -12.38
N VAL A 268 11.26 -9.70 -12.36
CA VAL A 268 11.10 -8.86 -13.54
C VAL A 268 12.16 -7.76 -13.53
N VAL A 269 12.86 -7.61 -14.65
CA VAL A 269 13.77 -6.50 -14.93
C VAL A 269 13.23 -5.69 -16.09
N LYS A 270 13.05 -4.38 -15.90
CA LYS A 270 12.76 -3.45 -16.99
C LYS A 270 13.98 -2.60 -17.29
N TYR A 271 14.24 -2.38 -18.57
CA TYR A 271 15.31 -1.50 -19.03
C TYR A 271 14.85 -0.66 -20.22
N SER A 272 15.47 0.51 -20.37
CA SER A 272 15.17 1.40 -21.49
C SER A 272 15.87 0.93 -22.76
N THR A 273 15.16 0.93 -23.87
CA THR A 273 15.69 0.75 -25.23
C THR A 273 15.15 1.84 -26.15
N PRO A 274 15.90 2.31 -27.17
CA PRO A 274 15.34 3.26 -28.14
C PRO A 274 14.25 2.63 -29.03
N ASP A 275 14.28 1.32 -29.26
CA ASP A 275 13.40 0.64 -30.20
C ASP A 275 13.13 -0.82 -29.81
N ILE A 276 11.92 -1.30 -30.15
CA ILE A 276 11.44 -2.68 -30.00
C ILE A 276 10.79 -3.22 -31.29
N SER A 277 10.91 -2.52 -32.42
CA SER A 277 10.28 -2.87 -33.70
C SER A 277 10.76 -4.19 -34.29
N ASN A 278 11.93 -4.69 -33.86
CA ASN A 278 12.49 -5.98 -34.26
C ASN A 278 12.48 -6.98 -33.07
N PRO A 279 11.44 -7.82 -32.95
CA PRO A 279 11.30 -8.78 -31.86
C PRO A 279 12.46 -9.76 -31.70
N GLY A 280 13.08 -10.17 -32.82
CA GLY A 280 14.22 -11.09 -32.79
C GLY A 280 15.45 -10.46 -32.15
N GLN A 281 15.75 -9.21 -32.52
CA GLN A 281 16.84 -8.45 -31.92
C GLN A 281 16.54 -8.12 -30.45
N THR A 282 15.32 -7.65 -30.14
CA THR A 282 14.93 -7.33 -28.76
C THR A 282 14.96 -8.55 -27.85
N PHE A 283 14.60 -9.74 -28.36
CA PHE A 283 14.75 -10.99 -27.63
C PHE A 283 16.22 -11.29 -27.28
N LEU A 284 17.15 -11.10 -28.22
CA LEU A 284 18.59 -11.27 -27.95
C LEU A 284 19.09 -10.27 -26.91
N GLU A 285 18.67 -9.00 -26.98
CA GLU A 285 19.03 -7.99 -25.99
C GLU A 285 18.47 -8.31 -24.60
N ASN A 286 17.20 -8.73 -24.52
CA ASN A 286 16.59 -9.20 -23.29
C ASN A 286 17.42 -10.34 -22.67
N LYS A 287 17.88 -11.31 -23.47
CA LYS A 287 18.75 -12.39 -22.98
C LYS A 287 20.07 -11.86 -22.43
N GLU A 288 20.70 -10.90 -23.10
CA GLU A 288 21.94 -10.30 -22.61
C GLU A 288 21.74 -9.51 -21.31
N VAL A 289 20.62 -8.81 -21.14
CA VAL A 289 20.25 -8.15 -19.87
C VAL A 289 20.07 -9.17 -18.76
N MET A 290 19.35 -10.27 -19.03
CA MET A 290 19.17 -11.35 -18.05
C MET A 290 20.51 -11.93 -17.57
N LYS A 291 21.40 -12.23 -18.52
CA LYS A 291 22.74 -12.74 -18.21
C LYS A 291 23.54 -11.75 -17.39
N ALA A 292 23.64 -10.51 -17.87
CA ALA A 292 24.38 -9.45 -17.19
C ALA A 292 23.89 -9.25 -15.74
N LEU A 293 22.57 -9.27 -15.52
CA LEU A 293 21.98 -9.13 -14.19
C LEU A 293 22.38 -10.29 -13.28
N VAL A 294 22.24 -11.52 -13.75
CA VAL A 294 22.54 -12.73 -12.99
C VAL A 294 24.04 -12.93 -12.77
N THR A 295 24.89 -12.46 -13.68
CA THR A 295 26.34 -12.40 -13.47
C THR A 295 26.71 -11.38 -12.40
N LYS A 296 26.09 -10.19 -12.43
CA LYS A 296 26.33 -9.13 -11.46
C LYS A 296 25.83 -9.50 -10.06
N TYR A 297 24.70 -10.20 -9.98
CA TYR A 297 24.06 -10.65 -8.75
C TYR A 297 23.73 -12.15 -8.80
N PRO A 298 24.74 -13.02 -8.58
CA PRO A 298 24.55 -14.48 -8.63
C PRO A 298 23.53 -14.99 -7.62
N GLU A 299 23.28 -14.27 -6.52
CA GLU A 299 22.30 -14.63 -5.50
C GLU A 299 20.89 -14.78 -6.07
N LEU A 300 20.53 -14.05 -7.12
CA LEU A 300 19.18 -14.06 -7.69
C LEU A 300 18.75 -15.45 -8.18
N LYS A 301 19.70 -16.34 -8.47
CA LYS A 301 19.42 -17.72 -8.91
C LYS A 301 18.73 -18.59 -7.86
N GLU A 302 18.80 -18.21 -6.58
CA GLU A 302 18.33 -19.06 -5.49
C GLU A 302 16.81 -19.00 -5.28
N PRO A 303 16.18 -17.83 -5.07
CA PRO A 303 14.76 -17.79 -4.71
C PRO A 303 13.80 -17.77 -5.90
N PHE A 304 14.24 -17.41 -7.10
CA PHE A 304 13.35 -17.13 -8.23
C PHE A 304 13.34 -18.28 -9.23
N THR A 305 12.17 -18.59 -9.79
CA THR A 305 12.07 -19.63 -10.83
C THR A 305 12.46 -19.09 -12.20
N ASN A 306 11.89 -17.94 -12.58
CA ASN A 306 12.14 -17.31 -13.86
C ASN A 306 12.67 -15.88 -13.72
N LEU A 307 13.38 -15.45 -14.76
CA LEU A 307 13.75 -14.07 -14.97
C LEU A 307 13.03 -13.55 -16.23
N VAL A 308 12.32 -12.43 -16.06
CA VAL A 308 11.58 -11.76 -17.13
C VAL A 308 12.25 -10.43 -17.42
N ALA A 309 12.78 -10.25 -18.63
CA ALA A 309 13.31 -8.98 -19.09
C ALA A 309 12.28 -8.29 -19.97
N ARG A 310 12.02 -7.00 -19.71
CA ARG A 310 11.16 -6.16 -20.54
C ARG A 310 11.94 -4.96 -21.04
N ALA A 311 12.16 -4.92 -22.35
CA ALA A 311 12.71 -3.77 -23.04
C ALA A 311 11.58 -2.74 -23.22
N VAL A 312 11.78 -1.52 -22.72
CA VAL A 312 10.76 -0.45 -22.75
C VAL A 312 11.20 0.65 -23.72
N ALA A 313 10.39 0.89 -24.75
CA ALA A 313 10.60 1.94 -25.73
C ALA A 313 10.15 3.32 -25.21
N PRO A 314 10.58 4.44 -25.82
CA PRO A 314 10.23 5.79 -25.33
C PRO A 314 8.73 6.10 -25.31
N ASN A 315 7.94 5.39 -26.14
CA ASN A 315 6.49 5.52 -26.18
C ASN A 315 5.77 4.71 -25.07
N GLY A 316 6.51 4.04 -24.19
CA GLY A 316 5.98 3.23 -23.09
C GLY A 316 5.56 1.81 -23.47
N GLN A 317 5.60 1.44 -24.76
CA GLN A 317 5.43 0.04 -25.17
C GLN A 317 6.62 -0.80 -24.71
N ASP A 318 6.37 -2.08 -24.41
CA ASP A 318 7.43 -2.99 -24.02
C ASP A 318 7.36 -4.34 -24.72
N PHE A 319 8.52 -5.00 -24.76
CA PHE A 319 8.68 -6.35 -25.28
C PHE A 319 9.31 -7.24 -24.20
N GLY A 320 8.57 -8.26 -23.77
CA GLY A 320 8.97 -9.18 -22.71
C GLY A 320 9.56 -10.49 -23.23
N SER A 321 10.66 -10.93 -22.64
CA SER A 321 11.17 -12.30 -22.74
C SER A 321 11.23 -12.92 -21.35
N MET A 322 10.96 -14.23 -21.24
CA MET A 322 11.08 -14.99 -20.00
C MET A 322 12.01 -16.17 -20.22
N LEU A 323 12.91 -16.41 -19.28
CA LEU A 323 13.73 -17.62 -19.22
C LEU A 323 13.73 -18.20 -17.80
N PRO A 324 13.78 -19.53 -17.63
CA PRO A 324 14.10 -20.13 -16.34
C PRO A 324 15.46 -19.63 -15.88
N ILE A 325 15.57 -19.19 -14.63
CA ILE A 325 16.80 -18.52 -14.16
C ILE A 325 18.03 -19.43 -14.19
N LYS A 326 17.80 -20.73 -14.03
CA LYS A 326 18.82 -21.78 -14.14
C LYS A 326 19.44 -21.90 -15.55
N ASP A 327 18.71 -21.45 -16.57
CA ASP A 327 19.13 -21.52 -17.97
C ASP A 327 19.84 -20.22 -18.42
N VAL A 328 19.89 -19.21 -17.55
CA VAL A 328 20.64 -17.96 -17.76
C VAL A 328 22.11 -18.21 -17.43
N LYS A 329 22.91 -18.34 -18.49
CA LYS A 329 24.36 -18.58 -18.45
C LYS A 329 25.14 -17.38 -18.96
#